data_AF-A0A9R1H4W0-F1
#
_entry.id   AF-A0A9R1H4W0-F1
#
_cell.length_a   1.000
_cell.length_b   1.000
_cell.length_c   1.000
_cell.angle_alpha   90.00
_cell.angle_beta   90.00
_cell.angle_gamma   90.00
#
_symmetry.space_group_name_H-M   'P 1'
#
loop_
_entity.id
_entity.type
_entity.pdbx_description
1 polymer ?
#
loop_
_entity_poly.entity_id
_entity_poly.type
_entity_poly.pdbx_seq_one_letter_code
_entity_poly.pdbx_strand_id
1 'polypeptide(L)'
;MAATTAQPPSPLPPAGEVIEVENSEPGSPDAGSRSSGSGRSSSEYSGWVYHLGVNSIGHEYCHLRFLVIRGKCVAMYKRDPHDNPGL
;
A
#
# COMPACT_ATOMS: atom_id res chain seq x y z
N MET A 1 -37.92 -15.07 25.03
CA MET A 1 -37.42 -15.87 23.90
C MET A 1 -36.79 -14.90 22.92
N ALA A 2 -35.45 -14.91 22.77
CA ALA A 2 -34.72 -13.95 21.95
C ALA A 2 -34.35 -14.61 20.61
N ALA A 3 -34.80 -14.04 19.49
CA ALA A 3 -34.37 -14.43 18.16
C ALA A 3 -33.04 -13.73 17.87
N THR A 4 -31.95 -14.51 17.77
CA THR A 4 -30.66 -14.01 17.28
C THR A 4 -30.70 -14.04 15.76
N THR A 5 -30.68 -12.86 15.14
CA THR A 5 -30.56 -12.72 13.69
C THR A 5 -29.08 -12.80 13.34
N ALA A 6 -28.68 -13.82 12.58
CA ALA A 6 -27.31 -13.98 12.12
C ALA A 6 -27.02 -12.98 10.99
N GLN A 7 -26.09 -12.06 11.23
CA GLN A 7 -25.59 -11.13 10.22
C GLN A 7 -24.57 -11.88 9.31
N PRO A 8 -24.63 -11.75 7.97
CA PRO A 8 -23.68 -12.40 7.07
C PRO A 8 -22.27 -11.81 7.21
N PRO A 9 -21.20 -12.60 6.96
CA PRO A 9 -19.82 -12.11 7.08
C PRO A 9 -19.55 -11.04 6.03
N SER A 10 -19.01 -9.90 6.48
CA SER A 10 -18.53 -8.82 5.64
C SER A 10 -17.44 -9.30 4.67
N PRO A 11 -17.38 -8.78 3.42
CA PRO A 11 -16.35 -9.17 2.47
C PRO A 11 -14.96 -8.79 3.00
N LEU A 12 -14.03 -9.74 2.97
CA LEU A 12 -12.62 -9.52 3.26
C LEU A 12 -12.03 -8.56 2.21
N PRO A 13 -11.20 -7.57 2.60
CA PRO A 13 -10.52 -6.72 1.63
C PRO A 13 -9.53 -7.54 0.79
N PRO A 14 -9.33 -7.20 -0.50
CA PRO A 14 -8.38 -7.90 -1.36
C PRO A 14 -6.96 -7.74 -0.84
N ALA A 15 -6.16 -8.80 -1.02
CA ALA A 15 -4.75 -8.84 -0.65
C ALA A 15 -3.97 -7.76 -1.39
N GLY A 16 -3.53 -6.74 -0.65
CA GLY A 16 -2.77 -5.61 -1.17
C GLY A 16 -3.02 -4.39 -0.32
N GLU A 17 -2.48 -4.38 0.90
CA GLU A 17 -2.51 -3.18 1.74
C GLU A 17 -1.60 -2.13 1.10
N VAL A 18 -2.22 -1.24 0.33
CA VAL A 18 -1.63 0.05 -0.02
C VAL A 18 -1.70 0.90 1.25
N ILE A 19 -0.55 1.13 1.88
CA ILE A 19 -0.44 2.13 2.96
C ILE A 19 -0.46 3.51 2.31
N GLU A 20 -1.67 4.05 2.11
CA GLU A 20 -1.86 5.45 1.75
C GLU A 20 -1.56 6.32 2.98
N VAL A 21 -0.37 6.91 3.02
CA VAL A 21 0.00 7.87 4.06
C VAL A 21 -0.71 9.20 3.77
N GLU A 22 -1.87 9.41 4.38
CA GLU A 22 -2.60 10.70 4.38
C GLU A 22 -1.90 11.70 5.31
N ASN A 23 -1.32 12.75 4.74
CA ASN A 23 -0.81 13.89 5.50
C ASN A 23 -1.90 14.96 5.63
N SER A 24 -2.34 15.26 6.85
CA SER A 24 -3.31 16.33 7.12
C SER A 24 -2.71 17.73 6.90
N GLU A 25 -3.45 18.59 6.21
CA GLU A 25 -3.10 19.98 5.80
C GLU A 25 -3.21 21.03 6.94
N PRO A 26 -2.59 22.21 6.73
CA PRO A 26 -3.28 23.48 6.95
C PRO A 26 -3.34 24.31 5.65
N GLY A 27 -4.54 24.77 5.27
CA GLY A 27 -4.85 25.26 3.92
C GLY A 27 -4.66 26.75 3.61
N SER A 28 -4.99 27.11 2.37
CA SER A 28 -5.58 28.39 1.93
C SER A 28 -5.94 28.27 0.42
N PRO A 29 -7.11 28.77 -0.05
CA PRO A 29 -7.57 28.59 -1.43
C PRO A 29 -7.19 29.77 -2.32
N ASP A 30 -6.47 29.53 -3.42
CA ASP A 30 -6.49 30.46 -4.56
C ASP A 30 -6.32 29.76 -5.92
N ALA A 31 -7.31 30.06 -6.76
CA ALA A 31 -7.35 30.10 -8.22
C ALA A 31 -6.55 29.08 -9.04
N GLY A 32 -7.29 28.33 -9.85
CA GLY A 32 -6.78 27.24 -10.65
C GLY A 32 -5.72 27.63 -11.68
N SER A 33 -4.86 26.66 -11.95
CA SER A 33 -4.19 26.54 -13.24
C SER A 33 -4.20 25.08 -13.65
N ARG A 34 -4.98 24.79 -14.68
CA ARG A 34 -5.05 23.49 -15.34
C ARG A 34 -3.78 23.36 -16.19
N SER A 35 -2.65 23.08 -15.58
CA SER A 35 -1.42 22.81 -16.33
C SER A 35 -1.35 21.32 -16.66
N SER A 36 -1.76 21.02 -17.88
CA SER A 36 -1.47 19.79 -18.60
C SER A 36 0.05 19.51 -18.59
N GLY A 37 0.43 18.27 -18.26
CA GLY A 37 1.72 17.67 -18.60
C GLY A 37 2.99 18.33 -18.06
N SER A 38 3.44 17.92 -16.87
CA SER A 38 4.83 18.11 -16.45
C SER A 38 5.50 16.75 -16.26
N GLY A 39 6.24 16.33 -17.30
CA GLY A 39 7.10 15.15 -17.32
C GLY A 39 8.21 15.21 -16.27
N ARG A 40 7.89 14.79 -15.06
CA ARG A 40 8.88 14.22 -14.15
C ARG A 40 8.78 12.73 -14.41
N SER A 41 9.77 12.15 -15.11
CA SER A 41 9.96 10.70 -15.06
C SER A 41 9.92 10.33 -13.58
N SER A 42 8.84 9.71 -13.11
CA SER A 42 8.77 9.30 -11.71
C SER A 42 9.86 8.24 -11.57
N SER A 43 11.00 8.61 -10.98
CA SER A 43 12.07 7.66 -10.72
C SER A 43 11.47 6.53 -9.91
N GLU A 44 11.45 5.35 -10.51
CA GLU A 44 11.02 4.12 -9.87
C GLU A 44 12.26 3.44 -9.30
N TYR A 45 12.19 3.09 -8.03
CA TYR A 45 13.24 2.33 -7.37
C TYR A 45 12.64 0.99 -6.96
N SER A 46 13.33 -0.10 -7.30
CA SER A 46 12.87 -1.44 -6.98
C SER A 46 14.02 -2.35 -6.56
N GLY A 47 13.70 -3.35 -5.75
CA GLY A 47 14.69 -4.34 -5.32
C GLY A 47 14.27 -5.18 -4.13
N TRP A 48 15.12 -6.14 -3.79
CA TRP A 48 14.94 -7.03 -2.66
C TRP A 48 15.35 -6.39 -1.36
N VAL A 49 14.47 -6.44 -0.36
CA VAL A 49 14.74 -5.96 1.00
C VAL A 49 14.32 -7.01 2.03
N TYR A 50 14.95 -7.00 3.20
CA TYR A 50 14.49 -7.73 4.36
C TYR A 50 13.49 -6.87 5.14
N HIS A 51 12.24 -7.31 5.17
CA HIS A 51 11.22 -6.76 6.06
C HIS A 51 11.38 -7.41 7.44
N LEU A 52 11.84 -6.61 8.40
CA LEU A 52 12.00 -7.00 9.79
C LEU A 52 10.83 -6.47 10.60
N GLY A 53 10.33 -7.25 11.55
CA GLY A 53 9.31 -6.79 12.47
C GLY A 53 8.89 -7.87 13.46
N VAL A 54 7.93 -7.52 14.30
CA VAL A 54 7.32 -8.43 15.27
C VAL A 54 5.82 -8.41 15.01
N ASN A 55 5.21 -9.58 14.88
CA ASN A 55 3.76 -9.66 14.69
C ASN A 55 3.01 -9.39 16.02
N SER A 56 1.68 -9.31 15.95
CA SER A 56 0.84 -9.07 17.13
C SER A 56 0.92 -10.13 18.23
N ILE A 57 1.49 -11.31 17.93
CA ILE A 57 1.68 -12.42 18.87
C ILE A 57 3.07 -12.33 19.54
N GLY A 58 3.91 -11.38 19.13
CA GLY A 58 5.27 -11.24 19.64
C GLY A 58 6.32 -12.07 18.90
N HIS A 59 5.95 -12.72 17.79
CA HIS A 59 6.92 -13.48 16.98
C HIS A 59 7.63 -12.55 16.01
N GLU A 60 8.96 -12.59 16.07
CA GLU A 60 9.83 -11.91 15.12
C GLU A 60 9.68 -12.52 13.72
N TYR A 61 9.74 -11.67 12.70
CA TYR A 61 9.85 -12.10 11.32
C TYR A 61 10.98 -11.36 10.60
N CYS A 62 11.61 -12.09 9.69
CA CYS A 62 12.58 -11.60 8.73
C CYS A 62 12.18 -12.14 7.36
N HIS A 63 11.47 -11.32 6.58
CA HIS A 63 10.92 -11.74 5.29
C HIS A 63 11.61 -11.03 4.14
N LEU A 64 12.17 -11.82 3.22
CA LEU A 64 12.61 -11.30 1.93
C LEU A 64 11.37 -10.91 1.11
N ARG A 65 11.29 -9.63 0.71
CA ARG A 65 10.19 -9.05 -0.05
C ARG A 65 10.73 -8.16 -1.16
N PHE A 66 10.00 -8.10 -2.27
CA PHE A 66 10.32 -7.18 -3.35
C PHE A 66 9.64 -5.83 -3.09
N LEU A 67 10.40 -4.76 -3.03
CA LEU A 67 9.94 -3.40 -2.76
C LEU A 67 9.87 -2.60 -4.07
N VAL A 68 8.80 -1.83 -4.25
CA VAL A 68 8.67 -0.86 -5.34
C VAL A 68 8.32 0.50 -4.75
N ILE A 69 9.14 1.52 -5.06
CA ILE A 69 8.93 2.91 -4.68
C ILE A 69 8.64 3.74 -5.93
N ARG A 70 7.47 4.36 -5.97
CA ARG A 70 6.99 5.21 -7.07
C ARG A 70 6.51 6.55 -6.54
N GLY A 71 7.37 7.56 -6.62
CA GLY A 71 7.08 8.87 -6.04
C GLY A 71 6.89 8.76 -4.52
N LYS A 72 5.68 9.00 -4.03
CA LYS A 72 5.33 8.88 -2.60
C LYS A 72 4.73 7.52 -2.23
N CYS A 73 4.49 6.66 -3.22
CA CYS A 73 3.85 5.37 -3.02
C CYS A 73 4.89 4.27 -2.82
N VAL A 74 4.63 3.38 -1.87
CA VAL A 74 5.45 2.21 -1.58
C VAL A 74 4.57 0.97 -1.64
N ALA A 75 5.02 -0.06 -2.36
CA ALA A 75 4.37 -1.36 -2.40
C ALA A 75 5.40 -2.47 -2.12
N MET A 76 4.98 -3.50 -1.37
CA MET A 76 5.79 -4.69 -1.09
C MET A 76 5.10 -5.95 -1.58
N TYR A 77 5.86 -6.77 -2.30
CA TYR A 77 5.37 -8.00 -2.91
C TYR A 77 6.10 -9.21 -2.32
N LYS A 78 5.41 -10.36 -2.29
CA LYS A 78 6.04 -11.62 -1.87
C LYS A 78 7.10 -12.12 -2.86
N ARG A 79 6.99 -11.71 -4.13
CA ARG A 79 7.88 -12.05 -5.26
C ARG A 79 8.05 -10.82 -6.15
N ASP A 80 9.01 -10.86 -7.06
CA ASP A 80 9.15 -9.84 -8.09
C ASP A 80 7.90 -9.83 -9.01
N PRO A 81 7.16 -8.71 -9.09
CA PRO A 81 5.99 -8.57 -9.95
C PRO A 81 6.33 -8.51 -11.44
N HIS A 82 7.57 -8.21 -11.83
CA HIS A 82 8.02 -8.22 -13.23
C HIS A 82 8.20 -9.65 -13.75
N ASP A 83 8.65 -10.57 -12.89
CA ASP A 83 8.79 -11.98 -13.23
C ASP A 83 7.44 -12.73 -13.18
N ASN A 84 6.47 -12.22 -12.42
CA ASN A 84 5.16 -12.85 -12.20
C ASN A 84 4.01 -11.84 -12.33
N PRO A 85 3.73 -11.31 -13.54
CA PRO A 85 2.66 -10.34 -13.73
C PRO A 85 1.29 -11.04 -13.67
N GLY A 86 0.73 -11.23 -12.48
CA GLY A 86 -0.64 -11.77 -12.32
C GLY A 86 -0.98 -12.50 -11.03
N LEU A 87 -0.12 -12.49 -10.02
CA LEU A 87 -0.39 -13.07 -8.69
C LEU A 87 -0.30 -12.04 -7.57
#